data_AF-A0AAJ3HN35-F1
#
_entry.id   AF-A0AAJ3HN35-F1
#
_cell.length_a   1.000
_cell.length_b   1.000
_cell.length_c   1.000
_cell.angle_alpha   90.00
_cell.angle_beta   90.00
_cell.angle_gamma   90.00
#
_symmetry.space_group_name_H-M   'P 1'
#
loop_
_entity.id
_entity.type
_entity.pdbx_description
1 polymer ?
#
loop_
_entity_poly.entity_id
_entity_poly.type
_entity_poly.pdbx_seq_one_letter_code
_entity_poly.pdbx_strand_id
1 'polypeptide(L)'
;MSSLTNPRGPERPAVYWRRRLIVFGVLLAVIVLVIVLIVRLASGPGTENTAATSTPTPTATPAPTPAPEASTAAPIDEAATTDPGSAAACTADQIRVEAVVNGTSFAADELPQLSLSVTNTGSAACTMNAGTSQQVFTVSSGEEPYWTSTDCQTAPSDQQVLLEPGKTVSSNPPITWDRTRSAPDTCDQPRDPVPAGGASYHLNTSIGGFASADSAQFLLN
;
A
#
# COMPACT_ATOMS: atom_id res chain seq x y z
N MET A 1 29.01 30.84 22.25
CA MET A 1 27.55 30.80 22.08
C MET A 1 27.22 31.27 20.67
N SER A 2 26.19 30.69 20.04
CA SER A 2 25.75 30.88 18.64
C SER A 2 26.30 29.88 17.61
N SER A 3 25.85 28.64 17.75
CA SER A 3 26.09 27.49 16.84
C SER A 3 24.79 26.98 16.19
N LEU A 4 23.79 27.85 15.99
CA LEU A 4 22.44 27.42 15.55
C LEU A 4 22.07 27.82 14.11
N THR A 5 22.99 28.43 13.36
CA THR A 5 22.62 29.07 12.08
C THR A 5 23.45 28.67 10.86
N ASN A 6 24.23 27.60 10.90
CA ASN A 6 24.98 27.16 9.71
C ASN A 6 24.88 25.65 9.43
N PRO A 7 23.94 25.18 8.60
CA PRO A 7 23.89 23.80 8.17
C PRO A 7 24.99 23.52 7.12
N ARG A 8 25.86 22.55 7.41
CA ARG A 8 26.83 21.98 6.47
C ARG A 8 26.17 20.81 5.74
N GLY A 9 25.78 21.02 4.48
CA GLY A 9 25.27 19.99 3.58
C GLY A 9 25.16 20.52 2.14
N PRO A 10 25.25 19.67 1.09
CA PRO A 10 25.43 20.08 -0.31
C PRO A 10 24.16 20.57 -1.03
N GLU A 11 23.06 20.81 -0.32
CA GLU A 11 21.77 21.21 -0.89
C GLU A 11 21.54 22.73 -0.80
N ARG A 12 20.95 23.34 -1.84
CA ARG A 12 20.74 24.79 -1.92
C ARG A 12 19.92 25.28 -0.70
N PRO A 13 20.41 26.24 0.11
CA PRO A 13 19.81 26.66 1.40
C PRO A 13 18.33 27.05 1.34
N ALA A 14 17.85 27.46 0.17
CA ALA A 14 16.48 27.89 -0.07
C ALA A 14 15.44 26.76 0.07
N VAL A 15 15.77 25.51 -0.27
CA VAL A 15 14.80 24.39 -0.24
C VAL A 15 14.54 23.94 1.20
N TYR A 16 15.58 23.90 2.03
CA TYR A 16 15.48 23.57 3.45
C TYR A 16 14.61 24.58 4.22
N TRP A 17 14.81 25.88 4.00
CA TRP A 17 14.00 26.92 4.64
C TRP A 17 12.55 26.91 4.17
N ARG A 18 12.30 26.63 2.88
CA ARG A 18 10.93 26.56 2.34
C ARG A 18 10.13 25.41 2.94
N ARG A 19 10.73 24.22 3.08
CA ARG A 19 10.09 23.06 3.72
C ARG A 19 9.84 23.31 5.20
N ARG A 20 10.77 23.96 5.90
CA ARG A 20 10.64 24.27 7.33
C ARG A 20 9.57 25.33 7.61
N LEU A 21 9.43 26.36 6.77
CA LEU A 21 8.34 27.35 6.86
C LEU A 21 6.96 26.73 6.60
N ILE A 22 6.86 25.80 5.63
CA ILE A 22 5.61 25.07 5.37
C ILE A 22 5.20 24.24 6.58
N VAL A 23 6.14 23.50 7.19
CA VAL A 23 5.86 22.68 8.39
C VAL A 23 5.39 23.56 9.55
N PHE A 24 6.06 24.68 9.82
CA PHE A 24 5.62 25.61 10.87
C PHE A 24 4.25 26.26 10.57
N GLY A 25 3.97 26.58 9.30
CA GLY A 25 2.68 27.12 8.88
C GLY A 25 1.53 26.12 9.07
N VAL A 26 1.73 24.86 8.67
CA VAL A 26 0.73 23.79 8.88
C VAL A 26 0.52 23.52 10.37
N LEU A 27 1.60 23.46 11.16
CA LEU A 27 1.49 23.27 12.61
C LEU A 27 0.67 24.39 13.26
N LEU A 28 0.93 25.65 12.90
CA LEU A 28 0.15 26.80 13.40
C LEU A 28 -1.33 26.70 12.99
N ALA A 29 -1.62 26.33 11.75
CA ALA A 29 -3.00 26.17 11.28
C ALA A 29 -3.76 25.09 12.06
N VAL A 30 -3.10 23.95 12.35
CA VAL A 30 -3.69 22.86 13.16
C VAL A 30 -3.94 23.34 14.59
N ILE A 31 -3.01 24.06 15.20
CA ILE A 31 -3.19 24.60 16.57
C ILE A 31 -4.38 25.56 16.61
N VAL A 32 -4.50 26.47 15.63
CA VAL A 32 -5.64 27.39 15.55
C VAL A 32 -6.96 26.64 15.39
N LEU A 33 -7.00 25.60 14.54
CA LEU A 33 -8.19 24.77 14.34
C LEU A 33 -8.62 24.08 15.64
N VAL A 34 -7.67 23.50 16.39
CA VAL A 34 -7.93 22.83 17.67
C VAL A 34 -8.46 23.83 18.71
N ILE A 35 -7.87 25.03 18.79
CA ILE A 35 -8.35 26.08 19.71
C ILE A 35 -9.79 26.49 19.35
N VAL A 36 -10.10 26.66 18.06
CA VAL A 36 -11.46 26.99 17.62
C VAL A 36 -12.45 25.89 17.98
N LEU A 37 -12.09 24.61 17.80
CA LEU A 37 -12.94 23.47 18.17
C LEU A 37 -13.20 23.42 19.68
N ILE A 38 -12.19 23.66 20.51
CA ILE A 38 -12.34 23.69 21.98
C ILE A 38 -13.25 24.84 22.41
N VAL A 39 -13.10 26.04 21.85
CA VAL A 39 -13.94 27.19 22.20
C VAL A 39 -15.39 26.99 21.76
N ARG A 40 -15.62 26.35 20.60
CA ARG A 40 -16.95 25.99 20.11
C ARG A 40 -17.62 24.91 20.97
N LEU A 41 -16.84 23.97 21.52
CA LEU A 41 -17.35 22.92 22.40
C LEU A 41 -17.61 23.42 23.83
N ALA A 42 -16.82 24.40 24.31
CA ALA A 42 -17.04 25.03 25.61
C ALA A 42 -18.19 26.06 25.62
N SER A 43 -18.69 26.45 24.44
CA SER A 43 -19.81 27.40 24.28
C SER A 43 -21.07 26.67 23.78
N GLY A 44 -21.50 25.63 24.50
CA GLY A 44 -22.79 24.96 24.30
C GLY A 44 -23.80 25.39 25.38
N PRO A 45 -25.03 25.83 25.02
CA PRO A 45 -26.04 26.26 25.98
C PRO A 45 -26.60 25.08 26.77
N GLY A 46 -26.72 25.26 28.09
CA GLY A 46 -27.29 24.26 28.99
C GLY A 46 -28.78 24.02 28.75
N THR A 47 -29.22 22.80 29.03
CA THR A 47 -30.60 22.51 29.45
C THR A 47 -30.57 21.30 30.39
N GLU A 48 -31.28 21.48 31.48
CA GLU A 48 -31.35 20.69 32.69
C GLU A 48 -32.29 19.48 32.54
N ASN A 49 -32.19 18.54 33.49
CA ASN A 49 -33.28 17.71 34.04
C ASN A 49 -33.83 16.58 33.13
N THR A 50 -34.22 15.38 33.57
CA THR A 50 -34.51 14.82 34.89
C THR A 50 -34.48 13.27 34.79
N ALA A 51 -34.15 12.63 35.91
CA ALA A 51 -34.18 11.20 36.14
C ALA A 51 -35.58 10.57 36.09
N ALA A 52 -35.69 9.28 35.73
CA ALA A 52 -36.55 8.33 36.44
C ALA A 52 -36.26 6.85 36.05
N THR A 53 -36.06 6.07 37.11
CA THR A 53 -35.99 4.62 37.28
C THR A 53 -37.28 3.89 36.88
N SER A 54 -37.18 2.63 36.40
CA SER A 54 -37.81 1.40 36.96
C SER A 54 -37.91 0.24 35.95
N THR A 55 -37.28 -0.90 36.28
CA THR A 55 -37.59 -2.29 35.88
C THR A 55 -38.64 -2.89 36.85
N PRO A 56 -39.12 -4.17 36.81
CA PRO A 56 -39.19 -5.22 35.75
C PRO A 56 -40.53 -6.06 35.66
N THR A 57 -40.79 -6.78 34.53
CA THR A 57 -41.24 -8.23 34.41
C THR A 57 -42.67 -8.69 34.88
N PRO A 58 -43.30 -9.86 34.50
CA PRO A 58 -43.32 -10.74 33.29
C PRO A 58 -44.72 -11.30 32.82
N THR A 59 -44.68 -12.21 31.81
CA THR A 59 -45.47 -13.48 31.61
C THR A 59 -46.81 -13.48 30.87
N ALA A 60 -46.88 -14.20 29.72
CA ALA A 60 -47.72 -15.39 29.51
C ALA A 60 -47.54 -16.05 28.10
N THR A 61 -47.46 -17.38 28.10
CA THR A 61 -47.41 -18.41 27.03
C THR A 61 -48.83 -19.08 26.92
N PRO A 62 -49.27 -19.96 25.96
CA PRO A 62 -48.69 -20.64 24.76
C PRO A 62 -49.53 -20.57 23.44
N ALA A 63 -49.04 -21.29 22.42
CA ALA A 63 -49.50 -21.55 21.03
C ALA A 63 -50.84 -22.32 20.85
N PRO A 64 -51.36 -22.58 19.61
CA PRO A 64 -50.81 -23.60 18.67
C PRO A 64 -50.88 -23.34 17.13
N THR A 65 -50.07 -24.13 16.41
CA THR A 65 -49.84 -24.39 14.95
C THR A 65 -51.01 -25.16 14.26
N PRO A 66 -51.30 -25.07 12.92
CA PRO A 66 -50.60 -25.76 11.78
C PRO A 66 -50.43 -24.90 10.49
N ALA A 67 -49.25 -24.83 9.83
CA ALA A 67 -48.72 -25.64 8.69
C ALA A 67 -49.49 -25.53 7.33
N PRO A 68 -48.86 -25.79 6.17
CA PRO A 68 -47.69 -25.16 5.54
C PRO A 68 -47.99 -24.71 4.08
N GLU A 69 -47.42 -23.61 3.58
CA GLU A 69 -47.38 -23.35 2.13
C GLU A 69 -46.00 -22.90 1.68
N ALA A 70 -45.49 -23.66 0.71
CA ALA A 70 -44.23 -23.47 0.03
C ALA A 70 -44.29 -22.20 -0.83
N SER A 71 -43.31 -21.32 -0.69
CA SER A 71 -43.04 -20.27 -1.66
C SER A 71 -41.54 -20.23 -1.95
N THR A 72 -41.19 -20.85 -3.06
CA THR A 72 -40.09 -20.58 -4.00
C THR A 72 -39.02 -19.60 -3.50
N ALA A 73 -37.88 -20.14 -3.07
CA ALA A 73 -36.63 -19.41 -2.96
C ALA A 73 -36.09 -19.13 -4.37
N ALA A 74 -36.13 -17.87 -4.79
CA ALA A 74 -35.23 -17.36 -5.82
C ALA A 74 -33.84 -17.16 -5.18
N PRO A 75 -32.73 -17.51 -5.85
CA PRO A 75 -31.41 -17.17 -5.35
C PRO A 75 -31.25 -15.67 -5.53
N ILE A 76 -31.32 -14.94 -4.43
CA ILE A 76 -30.82 -13.58 -4.37
C ILE A 76 -29.30 -13.78 -4.31
N ASP A 77 -28.60 -13.39 -5.38
CA ASP A 77 -27.16 -13.21 -5.36
C ASP A 77 -26.84 -12.25 -4.21
N GLU A 78 -26.52 -12.85 -3.07
CA GLU A 78 -25.99 -12.16 -1.92
C GLU A 78 -24.58 -11.75 -2.32
N ALA A 79 -24.45 -10.52 -2.80
CA ALA A 79 -23.20 -9.78 -2.76
C ALA A 79 -22.81 -9.68 -1.29
N ALA A 80 -22.23 -10.77 -0.77
CA ALA A 80 -21.64 -10.85 0.54
C ALA A 80 -20.56 -9.77 0.57
N THR A 81 -20.90 -8.67 1.25
CA THR A 81 -19.92 -7.66 1.61
C THR A 81 -19.06 -8.32 2.67
N THR A 82 -18.07 -9.11 2.24
CA THR A 82 -17.14 -9.78 3.13
C THR A 82 -16.38 -8.73 3.90
N ASP A 83 -16.60 -8.70 5.20
CA ASP A 83 -15.73 -8.04 6.16
C ASP A 83 -14.27 -8.44 5.84
N PRO A 84 -13.35 -7.48 5.65
CA PRO A 84 -11.93 -7.77 5.42
C PRO A 84 -11.31 -8.68 6.49
N GLY A 85 -11.91 -8.80 7.68
CA GLY A 85 -11.49 -9.73 8.72
C GLY A 85 -11.87 -11.22 8.50
N SER A 86 -12.74 -11.53 7.54
CA SER A 86 -13.29 -12.89 7.35
C SER A 86 -12.88 -13.56 6.04
N ALA A 87 -12.23 -12.85 5.12
CA ALA A 87 -11.79 -13.44 3.85
C ALA A 87 -10.54 -14.31 4.04
N ALA A 88 -10.54 -15.50 3.42
CA ALA A 88 -9.43 -16.43 3.46
C ALA A 88 -8.16 -15.84 2.82
N ALA A 89 -6.99 -16.37 3.18
CA ALA A 89 -5.74 -15.97 2.55
C ALA A 89 -5.76 -16.31 1.05
N CYS A 90 -5.22 -15.41 0.23
CA CYS A 90 -5.10 -15.65 -1.21
C CYS A 90 -4.22 -16.88 -1.50
N THR A 91 -4.59 -17.65 -2.52
CA THR A 91 -3.85 -18.83 -2.99
C THR A 91 -3.22 -18.57 -4.37
N ALA A 92 -2.27 -19.42 -4.77
CA ALA A 92 -1.51 -19.23 -6.00
C ALA A 92 -2.36 -19.34 -7.28
N ASP A 93 -3.44 -20.12 -7.24
CA ASP A 93 -4.41 -20.26 -8.33
C ASP A 93 -5.39 -19.07 -8.42
N GLN A 94 -5.50 -18.28 -7.35
CA GLN A 94 -6.37 -17.10 -7.30
C GLN A 94 -5.63 -15.81 -7.69
N ILE A 95 -4.30 -15.78 -7.67
CA ILE A 95 -3.53 -14.55 -7.83
C ILE A 95 -2.66 -14.58 -9.08
N ARG A 96 -2.77 -13.53 -9.89
CA ARG A 96 -1.82 -13.19 -10.94
C ARG A 96 -0.97 -12.00 -10.51
N VAL A 97 0.35 -12.17 -10.52
CA VAL A 97 1.32 -11.09 -10.34
C VAL A 97 1.93 -10.73 -11.69
N GLU A 98 2.11 -9.44 -11.96
CA GLU A 98 2.77 -8.96 -13.17
C GLU A 98 3.89 -7.98 -12.79
N ALA A 99 5.05 -8.16 -13.43
CA ALA A 99 6.13 -7.18 -13.39
C ALA A 99 5.78 -6.02 -14.35
N VAL A 100 5.94 -4.78 -13.89
CA VAL A 100 5.58 -3.59 -14.67
C VAL A 100 6.74 -2.60 -14.68
N VAL A 101 7.16 -2.22 -15.88
CA VAL A 101 8.13 -1.15 -16.12
C VAL A 101 7.42 -0.06 -16.92
N ASN A 102 7.64 1.22 -16.58
CA ASN A 102 6.94 2.35 -17.22
C ASN A 102 7.36 2.64 -18.68
N GLY A 103 8.07 1.72 -19.32
CA GLY A 103 8.59 1.83 -20.68
C GLY A 103 9.35 0.58 -21.08
N THR A 104 9.58 0.42 -22.38
CA THR A 104 10.33 -0.72 -22.95
C THR A 104 11.72 -0.33 -23.44
N SER A 105 12.06 0.97 -23.42
CA SER A 105 13.34 1.51 -23.86
C SER A 105 13.57 2.84 -23.17
N PHE A 106 14.80 3.06 -22.68
CA PHE A 106 15.15 4.25 -21.90
C PHE A 106 16.43 4.88 -22.47
N ALA A 107 16.43 6.20 -22.66
CA ALA A 107 17.63 6.97 -23.01
C ALA A 107 18.63 7.03 -21.85
N ALA A 108 19.84 7.55 -22.08
CA ALA A 108 20.91 7.60 -21.08
C ALA A 108 20.55 8.36 -19.79
N ASP A 109 19.66 9.35 -19.89
CA ASP A 109 19.18 10.20 -18.80
C ASP A 109 17.80 9.78 -18.25
N GLU A 110 17.20 8.73 -18.81
CA GLU A 110 15.93 8.18 -18.33
C GLU A 110 16.17 7.01 -17.38
N LEU A 111 15.46 7.01 -16.25
CA LEU A 111 15.50 5.96 -15.25
C LEU A 111 14.21 5.13 -15.30
N PRO A 112 14.31 3.79 -15.39
CA PRO A 112 13.15 2.92 -15.31
C PRO A 112 12.43 3.05 -13.96
N GLN A 113 11.11 3.16 -14.02
CA GLN A 113 10.22 3.03 -12.87
C GLN A 113 9.65 1.62 -12.84
N LEU A 114 10.01 0.88 -11.79
CA LEU A 114 9.64 -0.51 -11.55
C LEU A 114 8.43 -0.56 -10.62
N SER A 115 7.44 -1.35 -10.98
CA SER A 115 6.24 -1.61 -10.18
C SER A 115 5.77 -3.04 -10.42
N LEU A 116 4.82 -3.48 -9.61
CA LEU A 116 4.11 -4.74 -9.80
C LEU A 116 2.61 -4.49 -9.72
N SER A 117 1.85 -5.36 -10.37
CA SER A 117 0.40 -5.47 -10.18
C SER A 117 0.07 -6.84 -9.59
N VAL A 118 -0.99 -6.88 -8.79
CA VAL A 118 -1.58 -8.10 -8.26
C VAL A 118 -3.05 -8.10 -8.59
N THR A 119 -3.51 -9.13 -9.26
CA THR A 119 -4.91 -9.30 -9.64
C THR A 119 -5.46 -10.58 -9.03
N ASN A 120 -6.60 -10.49 -8.35
CA ASN A 120 -7.37 -11.67 -7.97
C ASN A 120 -8.17 -12.17 -9.18
N THR A 121 -7.72 -13.27 -9.77
CA THR A 121 -8.37 -13.96 -10.89
C THR A 121 -9.34 -15.05 -10.44
N GLY A 122 -9.46 -15.29 -9.13
CA GLY A 122 -10.43 -16.20 -8.54
C GLY A 122 -11.84 -15.60 -8.48
N SER A 123 -12.80 -16.43 -8.06
CA SER A 123 -14.22 -16.05 -7.92
C SER A 123 -14.62 -15.61 -6.50
N ALA A 124 -13.70 -15.68 -5.54
CA ALA A 124 -13.95 -15.28 -4.15
C ALA A 124 -12.95 -14.21 -3.70
N ALA A 125 -13.38 -13.34 -2.78
CA ALA A 125 -12.47 -12.38 -2.16
C ALA A 125 -11.42 -13.09 -1.29
N CYS A 126 -10.20 -12.56 -1.27
CA CYS A 126 -9.11 -13.11 -0.47
C CYS A 126 -8.24 -12.00 0.13
N THR A 127 -7.52 -12.31 1.20
CA THR A 127 -6.59 -11.38 1.87
C THR A 127 -5.14 -11.74 1.61
N MET A 128 -4.28 -10.74 1.46
CA MET A 128 -2.83 -10.95 1.43
C MET A 128 -2.08 -9.76 2.01
N ASN A 129 -0.85 -10.00 2.47
CA ASN A 129 0.08 -8.95 2.81
C ASN A 129 0.76 -8.44 1.52
N ALA A 130 0.39 -7.25 1.08
CA ALA A 130 0.98 -6.55 -0.06
C ALA A 130 1.98 -5.45 0.38
N GLY A 131 2.43 -5.49 1.64
CA GLY A 131 3.41 -4.56 2.18
C GLY A 131 4.78 -4.68 1.51
N THR A 132 5.61 -3.65 1.68
CA THR A 132 6.97 -3.62 1.13
C THR A 132 7.88 -4.71 1.69
N SER A 133 7.58 -5.24 2.88
CA SER A 133 8.21 -6.44 3.46
C SER A 133 8.03 -7.69 2.61
N GLN A 134 6.98 -7.74 1.80
CA GLN A 134 6.62 -8.90 1.00
C GLN A 134 7.01 -8.74 -0.46
N GLN A 135 7.44 -7.56 -0.90
CA GLN A 135 7.72 -7.24 -2.30
C GLN A 135 9.22 -7.43 -2.63
N VAL A 136 9.50 -8.16 -3.70
CA VAL A 136 10.85 -8.31 -4.24
C VAL A 136 10.83 -7.97 -5.72
N PHE A 137 11.75 -7.11 -6.13
CA PHE A 137 12.00 -6.74 -7.52
C PHE A 137 13.42 -7.14 -7.87
N THR A 138 13.59 -7.87 -8.97
CA THR A 138 14.92 -8.30 -9.45
C THR A 138 15.07 -7.89 -10.90
N VAL A 139 16.11 -7.11 -11.18
CA VAL A 139 16.52 -6.77 -12.54
C VAL A 139 17.66 -7.70 -12.95
N SER A 140 17.51 -8.35 -14.09
CA SER A 140 18.44 -9.37 -14.60
C SER A 140 18.72 -9.18 -16.10
N SER A 141 19.85 -9.72 -16.57
CA SER A 141 20.14 -9.90 -17.99
C SER A 141 20.67 -11.31 -18.20
N GLY A 142 19.95 -12.11 -18.99
CA GLY A 142 20.15 -13.57 -19.02
C GLY A 142 19.88 -14.19 -17.64
N GLU A 143 20.83 -14.98 -17.15
CA GLU A 143 20.75 -15.60 -15.81
C GLU A 143 21.38 -14.73 -14.71
N GLU A 144 22.02 -13.62 -15.07
CA GLU A 144 22.74 -12.77 -14.12
C GLU A 144 21.78 -11.75 -13.47
N PRO A 145 21.61 -11.78 -12.13
CA PRO A 145 20.95 -10.70 -11.41
C PRO A 145 21.90 -9.50 -11.32
N TYR A 146 21.42 -8.33 -11.75
CA TYR A 146 22.14 -7.07 -11.62
C TYR A 146 21.74 -6.33 -10.35
N TRP A 147 20.45 -6.36 -10.01
CA TRP A 147 19.92 -5.60 -8.89
C TRP A 147 18.73 -6.32 -8.25
N THR A 148 18.65 -6.29 -6.92
CA THR A 148 17.53 -6.81 -6.13
C THR A 148 17.10 -5.78 -5.10
N SER A 149 15.79 -5.48 -5.04
CA SER A 149 15.24 -4.43 -4.16
C SER A 149 15.55 -4.63 -2.68
N THR A 150 15.71 -5.88 -2.25
CA THR A 150 15.92 -6.25 -0.84
C THR A 150 17.36 -6.05 -0.36
N ASP A 151 18.34 -5.94 -1.26
CA ASP A 151 19.77 -5.87 -0.87
C ASP A 151 20.05 -4.70 0.07
N CYS A 152 19.39 -3.56 -0.18
CA CYS A 152 19.55 -2.34 0.60
C CYS A 152 18.22 -1.77 1.09
N GLN A 153 17.22 -2.62 1.23
CA GLN A 153 15.91 -2.20 1.74
C GLN A 153 16.03 -1.80 3.21
N THR A 154 15.41 -0.68 3.56
CA THR A 154 15.32 -0.21 4.94
C THR A 154 13.86 -0.01 5.33
N ALA A 155 13.57 -0.30 6.61
CA ALA A 155 12.24 -0.15 7.19
C ALA A 155 11.09 -0.75 6.35
N PRO A 156 11.17 -2.04 5.96
CA PRO A 156 10.04 -2.70 5.32
C PRO A 156 8.82 -2.69 6.23
N SER A 157 7.64 -2.64 5.62
CA SER A 157 6.36 -2.59 6.34
C SER A 157 5.36 -3.56 5.74
N ASP A 158 4.54 -4.15 6.60
CA ASP A 158 3.41 -4.98 6.21
C ASP A 158 2.20 -4.11 5.86
N GLN A 159 1.39 -4.60 4.92
CA GLN A 159 0.11 -4.01 4.54
C GLN A 159 -0.86 -5.10 4.12
N GLN A 160 -1.82 -5.43 4.98
CA GLN A 160 -2.93 -6.32 4.63
C GLN A 160 -3.85 -5.63 3.63
N VAL A 161 -4.18 -6.34 2.55
CA VAL A 161 -5.15 -5.92 1.54
C VAL A 161 -6.20 -7.00 1.32
N LEU A 162 -7.44 -6.58 1.14
CA LEU A 162 -8.53 -7.41 0.65
C LEU A 162 -8.59 -7.26 -0.88
N LEU A 163 -8.49 -8.36 -1.61
CA LEU A 163 -8.63 -8.40 -3.06
C LEU A 163 -9.98 -9.04 -3.41
N GLU A 164 -10.91 -8.23 -3.88
CA GLU A 164 -12.17 -8.71 -4.46
C GLU A 164 -11.91 -9.42 -5.80
N PRO A 165 -12.79 -10.33 -6.25
CA PRO A 165 -12.70 -10.95 -7.57
C PRO A 165 -12.52 -9.91 -8.69
N GLY A 166 -11.53 -10.12 -9.56
CA GLY A 166 -11.18 -9.21 -10.65
C GLY A 166 -10.50 -7.90 -10.22
N LYS A 167 -10.29 -7.67 -8.93
CA LYS A 167 -9.60 -6.47 -8.44
C LYS A 167 -8.11 -6.57 -8.73
N THR A 168 -7.58 -5.51 -9.34
CA THR A 168 -6.13 -5.27 -9.46
C THR A 168 -5.69 -4.20 -8.48
N VAL A 169 -4.57 -4.45 -7.79
CA VAL A 169 -3.85 -3.48 -6.96
C VAL A 169 -2.41 -3.39 -7.47
N SER A 170 -1.89 -2.18 -7.58
CA SER A 170 -0.51 -1.93 -7.99
C SER A 170 0.34 -1.43 -6.83
N SER A 171 1.63 -1.78 -6.82
CA SER A 171 2.60 -1.16 -5.91
C SER A 171 2.71 0.34 -6.18
N ASN A 172 2.60 1.16 -5.15
CA ASN A 172 2.72 2.61 -5.25
C ASN A 172 3.43 3.18 -3.99
N PRO A 173 4.44 4.05 -4.14
CA PRO A 173 5.03 4.53 -5.40
C PRO A 173 5.87 3.46 -6.11
N PRO A 174 6.10 3.60 -7.43
CA PRO A 174 7.06 2.75 -8.14
C PRO A 174 8.49 3.00 -7.64
N ILE A 175 9.35 1.98 -7.74
CA ILE A 175 10.77 2.09 -7.45
C ILE A 175 11.48 2.67 -8.67
N THR A 176 12.15 3.80 -8.50
CA THR A 176 13.08 4.29 -9.54
C THR A 176 14.38 3.50 -9.43
N TRP A 177 14.72 2.72 -10.45
CA TRP A 177 16.00 2.04 -10.51
C TRP A 177 17.04 2.93 -11.17
N ASP A 178 18.12 3.18 -10.44
CA ASP A 178 19.20 4.12 -10.82
C ASP A 178 20.20 3.54 -11.83
N ARG A 179 19.88 2.38 -12.44
CA ARG A 179 20.75 1.68 -13.39
C ARG A 179 22.08 1.26 -12.78
N THR A 180 22.08 0.94 -11.49
CA THR A 180 23.26 0.39 -10.79
C THR A 180 23.04 -1.05 -10.34
N ARG A 181 24.15 -1.75 -10.12
CA ARG A 181 24.14 -3.06 -9.48
C ARG A 181 23.75 -2.95 -8.01
N SER A 182 23.34 -4.06 -7.39
CA SER A 182 23.27 -4.16 -5.93
C SER A 182 23.81 -5.48 -5.41
N ALA A 183 24.29 -5.41 -4.17
CA ALA A 183 24.56 -6.54 -3.30
C ALA A 183 24.39 -6.07 -1.83
N PRO A 184 24.15 -6.97 -0.87
CA PRO A 184 23.88 -6.60 0.53
C PRO A 184 24.97 -5.74 1.20
N ASP A 185 26.20 -5.79 0.71
CA ASP A 185 27.36 -5.05 1.23
C ASP A 185 27.61 -3.71 0.51
N THR A 186 26.77 -3.34 -0.47
CA THR A 186 26.93 -2.13 -1.31
C THR A 186 26.05 -0.96 -0.88
N CYS A 187 25.38 -1.04 0.26
CA CYS A 187 24.35 -0.07 0.65
C CYS A 187 24.90 1.30 1.03
N ASP A 188 26.11 1.35 1.55
CA ASP A 188 26.79 2.59 1.98
C ASP A 188 27.96 2.97 1.07
N GLN A 189 28.09 2.33 -0.09
CA GLN A 189 29.19 2.54 -1.02
C GLN A 189 28.66 2.89 -2.42
N PRO A 190 29.47 3.56 -3.27
CA PRO A 190 29.14 3.70 -4.69
C PRO A 190 28.92 2.33 -5.33
N ARG A 191 27.92 2.23 -6.20
CA ARG A 191 27.59 1.00 -6.92
C ARG A 191 27.96 1.13 -8.39
N ASP A 192 28.44 0.05 -8.96
CA ASP A 192 28.82 0.04 -10.37
C ASP A 192 27.59 0.22 -11.27
N PRO A 193 27.68 1.04 -12.32
CA PRO A 193 26.62 1.15 -13.32
C PRO A 193 26.49 -0.16 -14.10
N VAL A 194 25.27 -0.46 -14.53
CA VAL A 194 25.00 -1.60 -15.40
C VAL A 194 25.32 -1.26 -16.87
N PRO A 195 25.60 -2.27 -17.72
CA PRO A 195 25.74 -2.07 -19.16
C PRO A 195 24.56 -1.33 -19.80
N ALA A 196 24.86 -0.41 -20.70
CA ALA A 196 23.89 0.31 -21.55
C ALA A 196 24.30 0.18 -23.02
N GLY A 197 23.74 1.00 -23.92
CA GLY A 197 24.04 0.94 -25.35
C GLY A 197 23.28 -0.15 -26.09
N GLY A 198 22.00 -0.36 -25.73
CA GLY A 198 21.12 -1.38 -26.30
C GLY A 198 21.08 -2.68 -25.49
N ALA A 199 21.59 -2.66 -24.26
CA ALA A 199 21.52 -3.81 -23.36
C ALA A 199 20.06 -4.11 -22.96
N SER A 200 19.71 -5.40 -22.96
CA SER A 200 18.38 -5.89 -22.59
C SER A 200 18.35 -6.37 -21.15
N TYR A 201 17.31 -5.96 -20.43
CA TYR A 201 17.05 -6.35 -19.05
C TYR A 201 15.63 -6.89 -18.91
N HIS A 202 15.45 -7.71 -17.88
CA HIS A 202 14.18 -8.27 -17.47
C HIS A 202 13.92 -7.92 -16.01
N LEU A 203 12.77 -7.33 -15.73
CA LEU A 203 12.23 -7.20 -14.39
C LEU A 203 11.42 -8.45 -14.05
N ASN A 204 11.82 -9.16 -13.00
CA ASN A 204 11.02 -10.15 -12.32
C ASN A 204 10.52 -9.56 -11.00
N THR A 205 9.31 -9.92 -10.58
CA THR A 205 8.77 -9.47 -9.30
C THR A 205 8.16 -10.62 -8.52
N SER A 206 8.14 -10.51 -7.20
CA SER A 206 7.31 -11.37 -6.36
C SER A 206 6.70 -10.57 -5.21
N ILE A 207 5.53 -11.02 -4.75
CA ILE A 207 4.84 -10.42 -3.62
C ILE A 207 4.11 -11.48 -2.81
N GLY A 208 4.37 -11.52 -1.50
CA GLY A 208 3.68 -12.45 -0.60
C GLY A 208 3.91 -13.93 -0.94
N GLY A 209 5.03 -14.26 -1.58
CA GLY A 209 5.36 -15.60 -2.05
C GLY A 209 4.84 -15.94 -3.46
N PHE A 210 4.10 -15.03 -4.12
CA PHE A 210 3.64 -15.20 -5.49
C PHE A 210 4.60 -14.49 -6.46
N ALA A 211 5.16 -15.24 -7.42
CA ALA A 211 6.04 -14.69 -8.45
C ALA A 211 5.25 -14.20 -9.67
N SER A 212 5.79 -13.21 -10.37
CA SER A 212 5.30 -12.79 -11.67
C SER A 212 5.34 -13.94 -12.66
N ALA A 213 4.25 -14.18 -13.39
CA ALA A 213 4.20 -15.24 -14.39
C ALA A 213 5.18 -15.00 -15.54
N ASP A 214 5.32 -13.73 -15.93
CA ASP A 214 6.18 -13.26 -16.99
C ASP A 214 7.06 -12.12 -16.47
N SER A 215 8.26 -12.00 -17.05
CA SER A 215 9.13 -10.85 -16.79
C SER A 215 8.79 -9.69 -17.72
N ALA A 216 9.01 -8.46 -17.27
CA ALA A 216 8.91 -7.27 -18.12
C ALA A 216 10.27 -6.93 -18.72
N GLN A 217 10.39 -7.05 -20.04
CA GLN A 217 11.61 -6.71 -20.77
C GLN A 217 11.70 -5.21 -21.04
N PHE A 218 12.89 -4.63 -20.90
CA PHE A 218 13.19 -3.27 -21.32
C PHE A 218 14.65 -3.11 -21.75
N LEU A 219 14.93 -2.06 -22.54
CA LEU A 219 16.25 -1.73 -23.05
C LEU A 219 16.83 -0.49 -22.37
N LEU A 220 18.14 -0.50 -22.12
CA LEU A 220 18.90 0.69 -21.76
C LEU A 220 19.78 1.11 -22.94
N ASN A 221 19.50 2.29 -23.52
CA ASN A 221 20.29 2.89 -24.60
C ASN A 221 21.46 3.72 -24.07
#